data_AF-A0A518DYH5-F1
#
_entry.id   AF-A0A518DYH5-F1
#
_cell.length_a   1.000
_cell.length_b   1.000
_cell.length_c   1.000
_cell.angle_alpha   90.00
_cell.angle_beta   90.00
_cell.angle_gamma   90.00
#
_symmetry.space_group_name_H-M   'P 1'
#
loop_
_entity.id
_entity.type
_entity.pdbx_description
1 polymer ?
#
loop_
_entity_poly.entity_id
_entity_poly.type
_entity_poly.pdbx_seq_one_letter_code
_entity_poly.pdbx_strand_id
1 'polypeptide(L)'
;MAQRRQGFTLVELLVVIAIIGVLVALLLPAVQAARESARRSQCINNLKQVGLGVHGFIDQHQKLPAGIVDNGLTSAAGANGALLNGYSWTTQILPYMELATMYDTIQPTTYAYMWNGLATPSADQISRLSQPLAVLMCPTDAEPTSRTLDGFVQTRSNYVGNCQRFGLDNVTLTYATGVLINSSYGKIKIRDITDGTTNTILAGERATRARSTGTGTLWNAASPYGNAQTLLSTTNLATTHWNRNYCLAGGDRAINQLSTTVNYSSLHGRGAQFVFCDGSTHFISETVENDKLDTSSPSPYPADTVFEYLMDRKDGISFDMEDINP
;
A
#
# COMPACT_ATOMS: atom_id res chain seq x y z
N MET A 1 -59.18 -42.64 20.56
CA MET A 1 -59.23 -42.26 19.12
C MET A 1 -57.81 -42.29 18.59
N ALA A 2 -57.49 -43.24 17.71
CA ALA A 2 -56.16 -43.34 17.13
C ALA A 2 -55.96 -42.22 16.10
N GLN A 3 -55.04 -41.31 16.37
CA GLN A 3 -54.71 -40.19 15.50
C GLN A 3 -54.08 -40.74 14.21
N ARG A 4 -54.79 -40.66 13.08
CA ARG A 4 -54.26 -41.05 11.76
C ARG A 4 -53.02 -40.20 11.47
N ARG A 5 -51.85 -40.85 11.49
CA ARG A 5 -50.61 -40.23 11.00
C ARG A 5 -50.74 -40.06 9.49
N GLN A 6 -50.78 -38.82 9.03
CA GLN A 6 -50.68 -38.50 7.61
C GLN A 6 -49.24 -38.76 7.17
N GLY A 7 -49.05 -39.69 6.23
CA GLY A 7 -47.74 -39.98 5.65
C GLY A 7 -47.42 -38.97 4.55
N PHE A 8 -46.17 -38.52 4.51
CA PHE A 8 -45.68 -37.59 3.50
C PHE A 8 -45.47 -38.32 2.17
N THR A 9 -45.96 -37.76 1.06
CA THR A 9 -45.78 -38.35 -0.26
C THR A 9 -44.42 -37.96 -0.86
N LEU A 10 -43.85 -38.82 -1.71
CA LEU A 10 -42.58 -38.55 -2.40
C LEU A 10 -42.64 -37.24 -3.20
N VAL A 11 -43.80 -36.93 -3.79
CA VAL A 11 -44.02 -35.72 -4.59
C VAL A 11 -43.95 -34.46 -3.74
N GLU A 12 -44.56 -34.46 -2.53
CA GLU A 12 -44.48 -33.31 -1.62
C GLU A 12 -43.04 -33.03 -1.18
N LEU A 13 -42.24 -34.09 -0.96
CA LEU A 13 -40.81 -33.93 -0.67
C LEU A 13 -40.07 -33.31 -1.84
N LEU A 14 -40.32 -33.82 -3.05
CA LEU A 14 -39.67 -33.36 -4.28
C LEU A 14 -39.95 -31.88 -4.56
N VAL A 15 -41.20 -31.43 -4.36
CA VAL A 15 -41.58 -30.03 -4.58
C VAL A 15 -40.90 -29.11 -3.56
N VAL A 16 -40.85 -29.51 -2.29
CA VAL A 16 -40.19 -28.69 -1.25
C VAL A 16 -38.70 -28.53 -1.52
N ILE A 17 -38.00 -29.62 -1.86
CA ILE A 17 -36.57 -29.52 -2.19
C ILE A 17 -36.34 -28.71 -3.47
N ALA A 18 -37.24 -28.78 -4.46
CA ALA A 18 -37.15 -27.98 -5.68
C ALA A 18 -37.29 -26.49 -5.38
N ILE A 19 -38.25 -26.09 -4.53
CA ILE A 19 -38.44 -24.70 -4.11
C ILE A 19 -37.22 -24.21 -3.32
N ILE A 20 -36.73 -24.98 -2.35
CA ILE A 20 -35.52 -24.62 -1.59
C ILE A 20 -34.32 -24.49 -2.53
N GLY A 21 -34.16 -25.42 -3.49
CA GLY A 21 -33.10 -25.37 -4.48
C GLY A 21 -33.12 -24.09 -5.31
N VAL A 22 -34.29 -23.67 -5.80
CA VAL A 22 -34.45 -22.41 -6.55
C VAL A 22 -34.15 -21.20 -5.67
N LEU A 23 -34.67 -21.16 -4.44
CA LEU A 23 -34.41 -20.05 -3.50
C LEU A 23 -32.92 -19.92 -3.19
N VAL A 24 -32.23 -21.02 -2.88
CA VAL A 24 -30.78 -21.02 -2.61
C VAL A 24 -29.99 -20.61 -3.84
N ALA A 25 -30.38 -21.08 -5.04
CA ALA A 25 -29.72 -20.71 -6.29
C ALA A 25 -29.80 -19.20 -6.59
N LEU A 26 -30.91 -18.55 -6.23
CA LEU A 26 -31.08 -17.10 -6.39
C LEU A 26 -30.39 -16.30 -5.27
N LEU A 27 -30.31 -16.85 -4.05
CA LEU A 27 -29.70 -16.16 -2.90
C LEU A 27 -28.18 -16.21 -2.90
N LEU A 28 -27.56 -17.29 -3.40
CA LEU A 28 -26.11 -17.47 -3.33
C LEU A 28 -25.33 -16.36 -4.07
N PRO A 29 -25.67 -15.98 -5.32
CA PRO A 29 -24.99 -14.87 -6.00
C PRO A 29 -25.19 -13.54 -5.27
N ALA A 30 -26.39 -13.31 -4.73
CA ALA A 30 -26.73 -12.07 -4.02
C ALA A 30 -25.93 -11.92 -2.72
N VAL A 31 -25.81 -13.00 -1.93
CA VAL A 31 -25.01 -13.00 -0.68
C VAL A 31 -23.54 -12.76 -0.97
N GLN A 32 -23.00 -13.32 -2.06
CA GLN A 32 -21.61 -13.11 -2.45
C GLN A 32 -21.35 -11.66 -2.86
N ALA A 33 -22.23 -11.07 -3.68
CA ALA A 33 -22.14 -9.66 -4.06
C ALA A 33 -22.21 -8.72 -2.84
N ALA A 34 -23.13 -9.00 -1.90
CA ALA A 34 -23.25 -8.23 -0.66
C ALA A 34 -21.98 -8.32 0.19
N ARG A 35 -21.39 -9.52 0.33
CA ARG A 35 -20.13 -9.72 1.07
C ARG A 35 -18.97 -8.95 0.44
N GLU A 36 -18.86 -8.97 -0.89
CA GLU A 36 -17.80 -8.24 -1.58
C GLU A 36 -17.97 -6.72 -1.45
N SER A 37 -19.21 -6.23 -1.55
CA SER A 37 -19.50 -4.82 -1.26
C SER A 37 -19.10 -4.43 0.16
N ALA A 38 -19.37 -5.28 1.15
CA ALA A 38 -18.98 -5.01 2.54
C ALA A 38 -17.45 -4.97 2.70
N ARG A 39 -16.72 -5.90 2.06
CA ARG A 39 -15.24 -5.91 2.05
C ARG A 39 -14.67 -4.65 1.39
N ARG A 40 -15.25 -4.21 0.27
CA ARG A 40 -14.88 -2.95 -0.40
C ARG A 40 -15.14 -1.73 0.49
N SER A 41 -16.28 -1.70 1.18
CA SER A 41 -16.59 -0.64 2.15
C SER A 41 -15.60 -0.62 3.31
N GLN A 42 -15.12 -1.79 3.77
CA GLN A 42 -14.07 -1.86 4.79
C GLN A 42 -12.76 -1.26 4.29
N CYS A 43 -12.34 -1.54 3.05
CA CYS A 43 -11.14 -0.93 2.47
C CYS A 43 -11.24 0.60 2.34
N ILE A 44 -12.43 1.11 1.96
CA ILE A 44 -12.69 2.56 1.94
C ILE A 44 -12.52 3.13 3.35
N ASN A 45 -13.07 2.47 4.38
CA ASN A 45 -12.94 2.92 5.76
C ASN A 45 -11.48 2.89 6.24
N ASN A 46 -10.73 1.85 5.89
CA ASN A 46 -9.30 1.76 6.17
C ASN A 46 -8.53 2.93 5.54
N LEU A 47 -8.79 3.27 4.27
CA LEU A 47 -8.20 4.44 3.60
C LEU A 47 -8.60 5.76 4.25
N LYS A 48 -9.83 5.89 4.75
CA LYS A 48 -10.24 7.06 5.55
C LYS A 48 -9.46 7.16 6.86
N GLN A 49 -9.23 6.05 7.55
CA GLN A 49 -8.40 6.04 8.76
C GLN A 49 -6.95 6.43 8.45
N VAL A 50 -6.42 5.97 7.33
CA VAL A 50 -5.11 6.40 6.81
C VAL A 50 -5.09 7.90 6.54
N GLY A 51 -6.09 8.44 5.83
CA GLY A 51 -6.20 9.86 5.54
C GLY A 51 -6.28 10.71 6.81
N LEU A 52 -7.12 10.31 7.77
CA LEU A 52 -7.22 10.95 9.09
C LEU A 52 -5.88 10.90 9.84
N GLY A 53 -5.19 9.76 9.82
CA GLY A 53 -3.88 9.62 10.45
C GLY A 53 -2.82 10.54 9.84
N VAL A 54 -2.84 10.71 8.52
CA VAL A 54 -1.98 11.67 7.82
C VAL A 54 -2.34 13.11 8.17
N HIS A 55 -3.62 13.48 8.23
CA HIS A 55 -4.02 14.82 8.65
C HIS A 55 -3.65 15.12 10.11
N GLY A 56 -3.79 14.15 11.03
CA GLY A 56 -3.30 14.30 12.40
C GLY A 56 -1.80 14.56 12.47
N PHE A 57 -1.01 13.87 11.63
CA PHE A 57 0.42 14.15 11.48
C PHE A 57 0.67 15.56 10.94
N ILE A 58 -0.07 15.98 9.92
CA ILE A 58 0.06 17.31 9.32
C ILE A 58 -0.26 18.42 10.34
N ASP A 59 -1.31 18.26 11.14
CA ASP A 59 -1.70 19.23 12.16
C ASP A 59 -0.57 19.48 13.17
N GLN A 60 0.12 18.42 13.60
CA GLN A 60 1.23 18.53 14.55
C GLN A 60 2.56 18.94 13.93
N HIS A 61 2.87 18.50 12.71
CA HIS A 61 4.19 18.66 12.10
C HIS A 61 4.27 19.71 10.97
N GLN A 62 3.13 20.22 10.52
CA GLN A 62 2.98 21.23 9.45
C GLN A 62 3.63 20.81 8.13
N LYS A 63 3.65 19.49 7.88
CA LYS A 63 4.22 18.83 6.69
C LYS A 63 3.59 17.44 6.54
N LEU A 64 3.63 16.87 5.34
CA LEU A 64 3.29 15.47 5.09
C LEU A 64 4.32 14.52 5.71
N PRO A 65 3.91 13.29 6.06
CA PRO A 65 4.86 12.26 6.49
C PRO A 65 5.81 11.92 5.35
N ALA A 66 7.06 11.58 5.69
CA ALA A 66 8.00 11.12 4.69
C ALA A 66 7.56 9.74 4.14
N GLY A 67 7.67 9.52 2.83
CA GLY A 67 7.51 8.18 2.22
C GLY A 67 8.43 7.14 2.86
N ILE A 68 9.64 7.58 3.19
CA ILE A 68 10.72 6.80 3.80
C ILE A 68 11.38 7.67 4.86
N VAL A 69 11.47 7.18 6.09
CA VAL A 69 12.26 7.79 7.16
C VAL A 69 13.67 7.23 7.11
N ASP A 70 14.60 8.02 6.60
CA ASP A 70 16.03 7.77 6.67
C ASP A 70 16.61 8.51 7.87
N ASN A 71 17.05 7.76 8.89
CA ASN A 71 17.62 8.33 10.11
C ASN A 71 19.11 8.67 9.96
N GLY A 72 19.68 8.61 8.75
CA GLY A 72 21.09 8.88 8.50
C GLY A 72 22.05 7.86 9.12
N LEU A 73 21.52 6.83 9.78
CA LEU A 73 22.28 5.71 10.36
C LEU A 73 22.74 4.71 9.30
N THR A 74 22.23 4.82 8.08
CA THR A 74 22.53 3.93 6.94
C THR A 74 23.82 4.31 6.20
N SER A 75 24.31 5.55 6.36
CA SER A 75 25.51 6.08 5.69
C SER A 75 26.85 5.60 6.31
N ALA A 76 26.81 4.94 7.47
CA ALA A 76 28.01 4.35 8.10
C ALA A 76 28.45 3.01 7.46
N ALA A 77 27.65 2.42 6.56
CA ALA A 77 28.01 1.24 5.78
C ALA A 77 28.60 1.66 4.42
N GLY A 78 29.92 1.85 4.38
CA GLY A 78 30.66 2.47 3.28
C GLY A 78 30.33 1.99 1.85
N ALA A 79 30.29 2.96 0.94
CA ALA A 79 30.64 2.96 -0.49
C ALA A 79 30.14 1.86 -1.45
N ASN A 80 29.35 0.88 -1.03
CA ASN A 80 28.73 -0.12 -1.91
C ASN A 80 27.21 -0.13 -1.74
N GLY A 81 26.53 0.92 -2.21
CA GLY A 81 25.08 0.90 -2.45
C GLY A 81 24.25 0.40 -1.27
N ALA A 82 24.65 0.72 -0.02
CA ALA A 82 23.91 0.34 1.17
C ALA A 82 22.50 0.95 1.08
N LEU A 83 21.56 0.08 0.75
CA LEU A 83 20.17 0.38 0.51
C LEU A 83 19.61 1.09 1.75
N LEU A 84 19.10 2.32 1.60
CA LEU A 84 18.58 3.13 2.71
C LEU A 84 17.26 2.52 3.17
N ASN A 85 17.31 1.39 3.86
CA ASN A 85 16.10 0.78 4.40
C ASN A 85 15.64 1.64 5.57
N GLY A 86 14.49 2.25 5.40
CA GLY A 86 13.90 3.18 6.35
C GLY A 86 12.57 2.67 6.85
N TYR A 87 12.04 3.34 7.87
CA TYR A 87 10.66 3.11 8.25
C TYR A 87 9.72 3.69 7.17
N SER A 88 8.63 2.97 6.88
CA SER A 88 7.59 3.41 5.95
C SER A 88 6.81 4.62 6.48
N TRP A 89 6.22 5.42 5.58
CA TRP A 89 5.30 6.50 5.92
C TRP A 89 4.19 6.10 6.90
N THR A 90 3.71 4.87 6.80
CA THR A 90 2.69 4.28 7.69
C THR A 90 3.15 4.21 9.15
N THR A 91 4.44 4.13 9.44
CA THR A 91 4.92 4.13 10.83
C THR A 91 4.79 5.50 11.47
N GLN A 92 4.92 6.58 10.69
CA GLN A 92 4.83 7.96 11.20
C GLN A 92 3.41 8.33 11.63
N ILE A 93 2.40 7.70 11.03
CA ILE A 93 1.00 8.01 11.31
C ILE A 93 0.38 7.15 12.42
N LEU A 94 1.10 6.15 12.94
CA LEU A 94 0.60 5.26 14.00
C LEU A 94 0.01 6.00 15.22
N PRO A 95 0.63 7.08 15.75
CA PRO A 95 0.07 7.80 16.90
C PRO A 95 -1.32 8.36 16.65
N TYR A 96 -1.65 8.69 15.40
CA TYR A 96 -2.92 9.26 14.98
C TYR A 96 -3.93 8.20 14.51
N MET A 97 -3.59 6.93 14.65
CA MET A 97 -4.45 5.77 14.35
C MET A 97 -4.70 4.92 15.61
N GLU A 98 -4.65 5.53 16.80
CA GLU A 98 -4.79 4.84 18.10
C GLU A 98 -3.68 3.80 18.37
N LEU A 99 -2.52 3.93 17.72
CA LEU A 99 -1.37 3.04 17.86
C LEU A 99 -0.13 3.75 18.45
N ALA A 100 -0.36 4.75 19.32
CA ALA A 100 0.71 5.54 19.95
C ALA A 100 1.71 4.68 20.75
N THR A 101 1.22 3.74 21.57
CA THR A 101 2.10 2.84 22.33
C THR A 101 3.03 2.03 21.42
N MET A 102 2.56 1.65 20.24
CA MET A 102 3.36 0.92 19.26
C MET A 102 4.44 1.81 18.64
N TYR A 103 4.10 3.06 18.33
CA TYR A 103 5.07 4.06 17.88
C TYR A 103 6.16 4.30 18.94
N ASP A 104 5.78 4.47 20.20
CA ASP A 104 6.69 4.74 21.32
C ASP A 104 7.64 3.58 21.62
N THR A 105 7.22 2.34 21.36
CA THR A 105 8.09 1.17 21.43
C THR A 105 9.06 1.14 20.25
N ILE A 106 8.57 1.33 19.02
CA ILE A 106 9.39 1.24 17.81
C ILE A 106 10.45 2.36 17.77
N GLN A 107 10.07 3.58 18.14
CA GLN A 107 10.89 4.79 18.09
C GLN A 107 11.57 4.97 16.73
N PRO A 108 10.79 5.13 15.65
CA PRO A 108 11.29 5.09 14.28
C PRO A 108 12.19 6.27 13.91
N THR A 109 12.32 7.29 14.77
CA THR A 109 13.27 8.41 14.61
C THR A 109 14.58 8.20 15.36
N THR A 110 14.62 7.23 16.28
CA THR A 110 15.76 6.99 17.17
C THR A 110 16.59 5.80 16.71
N TYR A 111 15.94 4.73 16.27
CA TYR A 111 16.61 3.52 15.81
C TYR A 111 16.60 3.39 14.30
N ALA A 112 17.62 2.76 13.72
CA ALA A 112 17.59 2.40 12.31
C ALA A 112 16.55 1.30 12.06
N TYR A 113 15.95 1.28 10.87
CA TYR A 113 15.25 0.09 10.41
C TYR A 113 16.28 -1.02 10.17
N MET A 114 15.91 -2.26 10.44
CA MET A 114 16.81 -3.41 10.60
C MET A 114 17.80 -3.59 9.42
N TRP A 115 19.04 -3.13 9.58
CA TRP A 115 20.20 -3.52 8.75
C TRP A 115 21.53 -3.36 9.50
N ASN A 116 22.31 -4.44 9.51
CA ASN A 116 23.75 -4.50 9.75
C ASN A 116 24.33 -3.75 10.97
N GLY A 117 23.95 -4.19 12.18
CA GLY A 117 24.75 -3.95 13.39
C GLY A 117 24.71 -2.53 13.99
N LEU A 118 23.96 -1.60 13.39
CA LEU A 118 23.68 -0.30 13.99
C LEU A 118 22.36 -0.41 14.77
N ALA A 119 22.50 -0.59 16.09
CA ALA A 119 21.44 -0.82 17.08
C ALA A 119 20.43 -1.91 16.68
N THR A 120 20.75 -3.17 16.99
CA THR A 120 19.77 -4.27 16.91
C THR A 120 18.51 -3.89 17.72
N PRO A 121 17.31 -3.84 17.12
CA PRO A 121 16.11 -3.54 17.87
C PRO A 121 15.93 -4.56 19.00
N SER A 122 15.41 -4.10 20.15
CA SER A 122 15.07 -4.98 21.26
C SER A 122 14.04 -6.03 20.83
N ALA A 123 13.96 -7.14 21.57
CA ALA A 123 12.96 -8.17 21.31
C ALA A 123 11.52 -7.62 21.30
N ASP A 124 11.24 -6.59 22.10
CA ASP A 124 9.93 -5.94 22.13
C ASP A 124 9.67 -5.11 20.86
N GLN A 125 10.68 -4.42 20.33
CA GLN A 125 10.59 -3.70 19.05
C GLN A 125 10.33 -4.65 17.88
N ILE A 126 11.07 -5.77 17.82
CA ILE A 126 10.86 -6.80 16.81
C ILE A 126 9.43 -7.36 16.91
N SER A 127 8.96 -7.61 18.13
CA SER A 127 7.60 -8.08 18.38
C SER A 127 6.55 -7.10 17.85
N ARG A 128 6.70 -5.78 18.06
CA ARG A 128 5.78 -4.76 17.53
C ARG A 128 5.83 -4.64 16.01
N LEU A 129 7.02 -4.70 15.41
CA LEU A 129 7.19 -4.68 13.96
C LEU A 129 6.59 -5.91 13.27
N SER A 130 6.45 -7.00 14.02
CA SER A 130 5.86 -8.26 13.57
C SER A 130 4.33 -8.33 13.73
N GLN A 131 3.68 -7.28 14.27
CA GLN A 131 2.23 -7.29 14.48
C GLN A 131 1.46 -6.93 13.21
N PRO A 132 0.50 -7.75 12.76
CA PRO A 132 -0.38 -7.40 11.67
C PRO A 132 -1.32 -6.26 12.06
N LEU A 133 -1.42 -5.22 11.23
CA LEU A 133 -2.33 -4.10 11.43
C LEU A 133 -3.59 -4.25 10.56
N ALA A 134 -4.73 -4.59 11.18
CA ALA A 134 -5.99 -4.82 10.47
C ALA A 134 -6.44 -3.62 9.61
N VAL A 135 -6.18 -2.40 10.09
CA VAL A 135 -6.47 -1.16 9.37
C VAL A 135 -5.64 -1.01 8.08
N LEU A 136 -4.50 -1.69 7.96
CA LEU A 136 -3.66 -1.67 6.77
C LEU A 136 -3.83 -2.92 5.89
N MET A 137 -4.83 -3.76 6.18
CA MET A 137 -5.06 -5.01 5.45
C MET A 137 -6.41 -5.01 4.72
N CYS A 138 -6.40 -5.54 3.50
CA CYS A 138 -7.60 -5.74 2.70
C CYS A 138 -8.24 -7.10 3.07
N PRO A 139 -9.52 -7.14 3.50
CA PRO A 139 -10.18 -8.40 3.85
C PRO A 139 -10.46 -9.32 2.65
N THR A 140 -10.38 -8.82 1.41
CA THR A 140 -10.48 -9.65 0.20
C THR A 140 -9.15 -10.34 -0.12
N ASP A 141 -8.03 -9.79 0.35
CA ASP A 141 -6.72 -10.36 0.13
C ASP A 141 -6.45 -11.47 1.14
N ALA A 142 -6.62 -12.72 0.71
CA ALA A 142 -6.52 -13.90 1.57
C ALA A 142 -5.08 -14.42 1.75
N GLU A 143 -4.07 -13.70 1.25
CA GLU A 143 -2.66 -14.04 1.52
C GLU A 143 -2.36 -13.99 3.03
N PRO A 144 -1.34 -14.73 3.52
CA PRO A 144 -0.91 -14.65 4.92
C PRO A 144 -0.74 -13.20 5.39
N THR A 145 -0.96 -12.89 6.66
CA THR A 145 -0.78 -11.51 7.17
C THR A 145 0.66 -11.20 7.55
N SER A 146 1.45 -12.26 7.76
CA SER A 146 2.87 -12.18 8.08
C SER A 146 3.64 -13.32 7.43
N ARG A 147 4.96 -13.13 7.31
CA ARG A 147 5.89 -14.16 6.85
C ARG A 147 7.22 -14.02 7.58
N THR A 148 7.82 -15.15 7.96
CA THR A 148 9.21 -15.16 8.45
C THR A 148 10.18 -15.18 7.28
N LEU A 149 11.09 -14.22 7.25
CA LEU A 149 12.15 -14.09 6.26
C LEU A 149 13.46 -13.79 6.98
N ASP A 150 14.49 -14.60 6.71
CA ASP A 150 15.83 -14.54 7.32
C ASP A 150 15.83 -14.33 8.85
N GLY A 151 14.93 -15.05 9.55
CA GLY A 151 14.84 -15.06 11.01
C GLY A 151 13.92 -13.99 11.63
N PHE A 152 13.29 -13.14 10.83
CA PHE A 152 12.39 -12.08 11.31
C PHE A 152 11.00 -12.19 10.71
N VAL A 153 9.97 -11.90 11.52
CA VAL A 153 8.58 -11.87 11.05
C VAL A 153 8.29 -10.49 10.45
N GLN A 154 7.84 -10.48 9.20
CA GLN A 154 7.42 -9.29 8.47
C GLN A 154 5.91 -9.32 8.25
N THR A 155 5.28 -8.15 8.24
CA THR A 155 3.82 -8.01 8.16
C THR A 155 3.43 -7.07 7.03
N ARG A 156 2.40 -7.46 6.27
CA ARG A 156 2.05 -6.76 5.05
C ARG A 156 1.21 -5.53 5.32
N SER A 157 1.18 -4.69 4.29
CA SER A 157 0.14 -3.70 4.05
C SER A 157 -0.54 -4.03 2.70
N ASN A 158 -1.77 -3.56 2.53
CA ASN A 158 -2.48 -3.50 1.27
C ASN A 158 -2.65 -2.06 0.77
N TYR A 159 -1.88 -1.14 1.33
CA TYR A 159 -1.88 0.28 0.97
C TYR A 159 -0.45 0.77 0.75
N VAL A 160 -0.28 1.52 -0.33
CA VAL A 160 0.99 2.11 -0.77
C VAL A 160 0.82 3.61 -0.98
N GLY A 161 1.86 4.36 -0.65
CA GLY A 161 1.89 5.81 -0.75
C GLY A 161 2.23 6.31 -2.16
N ASN A 162 1.77 7.50 -2.52
CA ASN A 162 2.20 8.17 -3.74
C ASN A 162 3.56 8.85 -3.51
N CYS A 163 4.62 8.37 -4.14
CA CYS A 163 5.96 8.98 -4.02
C CYS A 163 6.43 9.75 -5.24
N GLN A 164 6.02 9.30 -6.42
CA GLN A 164 6.44 9.87 -7.68
C GLN A 164 5.51 9.38 -8.77
N ARG A 165 5.54 10.06 -9.91
CA ARG A 165 4.86 9.60 -11.12
C ARG A 165 5.56 8.37 -11.73
N PHE A 166 6.87 8.25 -11.63
CA PHE A 166 7.66 7.24 -12.34
C PHE A 166 7.79 5.89 -11.61
N GLY A 167 8.06 4.81 -12.34
CA GLY A 167 8.36 3.51 -11.74
C GLY A 167 9.63 3.60 -10.90
N LEU A 168 9.71 2.84 -9.80
CA LEU A 168 10.83 2.94 -8.84
C LEU A 168 12.19 2.45 -9.40
N ASP A 169 12.29 2.08 -10.68
CA ASP A 169 13.36 1.24 -11.24
C ASP A 169 14.79 1.84 -11.19
N ASN A 170 14.97 3.13 -10.84
CA ASN A 170 16.27 3.69 -10.45
C ASN A 170 16.09 5.05 -9.76
N VAL A 171 15.53 5.06 -8.54
CA VAL A 171 15.24 6.31 -7.85
C VAL A 171 16.45 6.84 -7.10
N THR A 172 17.37 7.49 -7.83
CA THR A 172 17.82 8.79 -7.34
C THR A 172 16.54 9.62 -7.21
N LEU A 173 16.09 9.92 -5.98
CA LEU A 173 14.83 10.63 -5.66
C LEU A 173 14.80 12.09 -6.16
N THR A 174 15.66 12.37 -7.14
CA THR A 174 15.79 13.58 -7.95
C THR A 174 14.49 13.98 -8.64
N TYR A 175 13.60 13.02 -8.97
CA TYR A 175 12.35 13.30 -9.70
C TYR A 175 11.10 12.89 -8.92
N ALA A 176 11.14 12.97 -7.59
CA ALA A 176 9.98 12.66 -6.77
C ALA A 176 8.89 13.72 -6.98
N THR A 177 7.91 13.45 -7.86
CA THR A 177 6.78 14.36 -8.15
C THR A 177 5.56 14.12 -7.27
N GLY A 178 5.51 13.02 -6.53
CA GLY A 178 4.42 12.68 -5.62
C GLY A 178 4.54 13.38 -4.27
N VAL A 179 3.74 12.99 -3.29
CA VAL A 179 3.65 13.69 -2.00
C VAL A 179 4.38 13.01 -0.84
N LEU A 180 4.60 11.69 -0.93
CA LEU A 180 5.30 10.89 0.08
C LEU A 180 6.72 10.59 -0.39
N ILE A 181 7.62 11.55 -0.17
CA ILE A 181 9.03 11.47 -0.58
C ILE A 181 9.94 11.03 0.57
N ASN A 182 11.14 10.57 0.25
CA ASN A 182 12.13 10.20 1.28
C ASN A 182 12.61 11.45 2.05
N SER A 183 12.74 11.31 3.37
CA SER A 183 13.10 12.40 4.29
C SER A 183 14.43 13.09 3.99
N SER A 184 15.39 12.39 3.36
CA SER A 184 16.70 12.93 2.99
C SER A 184 16.62 13.99 1.87
N TYR A 185 15.47 14.09 1.20
CA TYR A 185 15.26 14.92 0.02
C TYR A 185 14.31 16.08 0.24
N GLY A 186 13.78 16.24 1.46
CA GLY A 186 12.97 17.40 1.83
C GLY A 186 11.70 17.06 2.59
N LYS A 187 10.89 18.10 2.81
CA LYS A 187 9.62 18.03 3.55
C LYS A 187 8.54 18.70 2.70
N ILE A 188 7.55 17.93 2.24
CA ILE A 188 6.41 18.47 1.50
C ILE A 188 5.38 19.01 2.49
N LYS A 189 4.85 20.21 2.24
CA LYS A 189 3.73 20.80 2.97
C LYS A 189 2.49 20.81 2.09
N ILE A 190 1.31 20.94 2.70
CA ILE A 190 0.04 21.05 1.95
C ILE A 190 0.10 22.16 0.89
N ARG A 191 0.71 23.31 1.22
CA ARG A 191 0.85 24.45 0.28
C ARG A 191 1.69 24.13 -0.96
N ASP A 192 2.52 23.10 -0.90
CA ASP A 192 3.41 22.70 -2.00
C ASP A 192 2.67 21.77 -2.99
N ILE A 193 1.40 21.44 -2.74
CA ILE A 193 0.49 20.69 -3.61
C ILE A 193 -0.34 21.71 -4.41
N THR A 194 0.23 22.22 -5.50
CA THR A 194 -0.41 23.27 -6.32
C THR A 194 -1.46 22.74 -7.29
N ASP A 195 -1.41 21.44 -7.64
CA ASP A 195 -2.43 20.75 -8.45
C ASP A 195 -3.78 20.62 -7.70
N GLY A 196 -3.74 20.84 -6.38
CA GLY A 196 -4.89 20.84 -5.49
C GLY A 196 -4.99 19.54 -4.68
N THR A 197 -5.25 19.66 -3.39
CA THR A 197 -5.33 18.50 -2.48
C THR A 197 -6.45 17.52 -2.81
N THR A 198 -7.48 17.97 -3.54
CA THR A 198 -8.60 17.16 -4.04
C THR A 198 -8.26 16.39 -5.33
N ASN A 199 -7.15 16.74 -6.00
CA ASN A 199 -6.70 16.15 -7.26
C ASN A 199 -5.42 15.32 -7.10
N THR A 200 -4.66 15.53 -6.03
CA THR A 200 -3.45 14.74 -5.77
C THR A 200 -3.74 13.53 -4.88
N ILE A 201 -3.37 12.34 -5.37
CA ILE A 201 -3.43 11.08 -4.65
C ILE A 201 -2.39 11.09 -3.53
N LEU A 202 -2.81 10.68 -2.33
CA LEU A 202 -1.94 10.47 -1.18
C LEU A 202 -1.48 9.01 -1.08
N ALA A 203 -2.43 8.08 -1.12
CA ALA A 203 -2.16 6.64 -1.04
C ALA A 203 -3.28 5.86 -1.73
N GLY A 204 -3.03 4.58 -2.03
CA GLY A 204 -4.00 3.73 -2.71
C GLY A 204 -3.78 2.25 -2.44
N GLU A 205 -4.73 1.45 -2.89
CA GLU A 205 -4.71 -0.01 -2.70
C GLU A 205 -3.57 -0.69 -3.48
N ARG A 206 -3.04 -1.73 -2.84
CA ARG A 206 -2.11 -2.71 -3.41
C ARG A 206 -2.57 -4.11 -3.02
N ALA A 207 -2.91 -4.92 -4.02
CA ALA A 207 -3.13 -6.35 -3.83
C ALA A 207 -1.79 -7.11 -3.77
N THR A 208 -1.73 -8.13 -2.93
CA THR A 208 -0.54 -9.00 -2.76
C THR A 208 -0.27 -9.91 -3.99
N ARG A 209 -1.16 -9.87 -5.00
CA ARG A 209 -1.29 -10.87 -6.08
C ARG A 209 0.05 -11.41 -6.60
N ALA A 210 0.11 -12.74 -6.63
CA ALA A 210 1.20 -13.50 -7.19
C ALA A 210 1.33 -13.28 -8.72
N ARG A 211 2.22 -12.38 -9.14
CA ARG A 211 3.11 -12.73 -10.27
C ARG A 211 3.92 -13.96 -9.84
N SER A 212 4.60 -14.65 -10.74
CA SER A 212 5.60 -15.70 -10.43
C SER A 212 6.73 -15.27 -9.44
N THR A 213 6.67 -14.07 -8.87
CA THR A 213 7.60 -13.50 -7.88
C THR A 213 6.89 -12.78 -6.71
N GLY A 214 5.54 -12.70 -6.68
CA GLY A 214 4.65 -12.01 -5.72
C GLY A 214 4.94 -10.53 -5.36
N THR A 215 3.91 -9.69 -5.45
CA THR A 215 3.98 -8.24 -5.17
C THR A 215 3.29 -7.92 -3.84
N GLY A 216 3.97 -8.01 -2.71
CA GLY A 216 3.48 -7.53 -1.41
C GLY A 216 4.21 -6.26 -0.96
N THR A 217 3.55 -5.41 -0.18
CA THR A 217 4.20 -4.30 0.55
C THR A 217 4.19 -4.61 2.04
N LEU A 218 5.18 -4.10 2.78
CA LEU A 218 5.17 -4.11 4.24
C LEU A 218 4.56 -2.82 4.78
N TRP A 219 4.01 -2.85 5.99
CA TRP A 219 3.53 -1.61 6.63
C TRP A 219 4.64 -0.87 7.36
N ASN A 220 5.73 -1.52 7.75
CA ASN A 220 6.76 -0.92 8.60
C ASN A 220 8.05 -0.56 7.86
N ALA A 221 8.29 -1.18 6.71
CA ALA A 221 9.54 -1.08 5.98
C ALA A 221 9.37 -0.32 4.67
N ALA A 222 10.42 0.42 4.32
CA ALA A 222 10.56 1.09 3.05
C ALA A 222 11.97 0.91 2.50
N SER A 223 12.10 0.76 1.17
CA SER A 223 13.38 0.83 0.48
C SER A 223 13.29 1.83 -0.67
N PRO A 224 14.22 2.80 -0.79
CA PRO A 224 14.18 3.82 -1.84
C PRO A 224 14.58 3.27 -3.20
N TYR A 225 15.28 2.13 -3.24
CA TYR A 225 15.77 1.58 -4.48
C TYR A 225 14.77 0.54 -5.00
N GLY A 226 14.23 0.79 -6.20
CA GLY A 226 13.38 -0.09 -7.02
C GLY A 226 13.89 -1.50 -7.25
N ASN A 227 15.03 -1.85 -6.69
CA ASN A 227 15.71 -3.11 -6.82
C ASN A 227 16.18 -3.58 -5.44
N ALA A 228 15.32 -3.53 -4.41
CA ALA A 228 15.55 -4.24 -3.15
C ALA A 228 15.51 -5.78 -3.35
N GLN A 229 16.28 -6.27 -4.32
CA GLN A 229 16.70 -7.65 -4.56
C GLN A 229 17.66 -8.14 -3.47
N THR A 230 18.10 -7.28 -2.56
CA THR A 230 19.26 -7.55 -1.69
C THR A 230 18.96 -7.50 -0.19
N LEU A 231 17.71 -7.35 0.21
CA LEU A 231 17.36 -7.41 1.62
C LEU A 231 17.20 -8.83 2.17
N LEU A 232 16.91 -9.83 1.33
CA LEU A 232 16.67 -11.21 1.77
C LEU A 232 17.04 -12.20 0.65
N SER A 233 18.04 -13.03 0.91
CA SER A 233 18.77 -14.00 0.07
C SER A 233 18.51 -14.08 -1.46
N THR A 234 19.63 -14.09 -2.19
CA THR A 234 19.77 -14.46 -3.62
C THR A 234 19.34 -15.89 -3.97
N THR A 235 18.82 -16.67 -3.01
CA THR A 235 18.60 -18.12 -3.17
C THR A 235 17.14 -18.54 -3.33
N ASN A 236 16.14 -17.64 -3.25
CA ASN A 236 14.74 -18.05 -3.46
C ASN A 236 13.79 -16.99 -4.06
N LEU A 237 14.31 -16.19 -5.00
CA LEU A 237 13.62 -15.07 -5.66
C LEU A 237 12.38 -15.47 -6.48
N ALA A 238 12.21 -16.75 -6.78
CA ALA A 238 11.08 -17.27 -7.57
C ALA A 238 9.84 -17.65 -6.74
N THR A 239 9.89 -17.56 -5.39
CA THR A 239 8.80 -18.10 -4.54
C THR A 239 8.39 -17.22 -3.34
N THR A 240 9.03 -16.06 -3.13
CA THR A 240 8.81 -15.23 -1.93
C THR A 240 8.05 -13.93 -2.22
N HIS A 241 6.72 -13.97 -2.11
CA HIS A 241 5.79 -12.89 -2.49
C HIS A 241 5.89 -11.56 -1.71
N TRP A 242 6.84 -11.43 -0.78
CA TRP A 242 6.90 -10.39 0.26
C TRP A 242 8.18 -9.54 0.21
N ASN A 243 9.12 -9.88 -0.67
CA ASN A 243 10.48 -9.34 -0.63
C ASN A 243 10.65 -7.95 -1.26
N ARG A 244 9.57 -7.23 -1.54
CA ARG A 244 9.63 -5.96 -2.27
C ARG A 244 9.05 -4.85 -1.40
N ASN A 245 9.92 -4.21 -0.62
CA ASN A 245 9.59 -3.13 0.33
C ASN A 245 9.14 -1.82 -0.36
N TYR A 246 8.30 -1.91 -1.38
CA TYR A 246 7.67 -0.77 -2.03
C TYR A 246 6.43 -0.38 -1.25
N CYS A 247 6.65 0.33 -0.14
CA CYS A 247 5.57 1.04 0.54
C CYS A 247 5.05 2.24 -0.27
N LEU A 248 5.56 2.43 -1.48
CA LEU A 248 5.27 3.53 -2.38
C LEU A 248 4.97 3.00 -3.80
N ALA A 249 4.20 3.77 -4.57
CA ALA A 249 3.80 3.45 -5.93
C ALA A 249 3.97 4.65 -6.88
N GLY A 250 4.03 4.31 -8.17
CA GLY A 250 4.13 5.21 -9.31
C GLY A 250 2.87 5.22 -10.19
N GLY A 251 2.70 6.31 -10.95
CA GLY A 251 1.60 6.56 -11.89
C GLY A 251 1.87 6.13 -13.32
N ASP A 252 3.11 5.79 -13.66
CA ASP A 252 3.56 5.34 -14.99
C ASP A 252 3.00 3.96 -15.39
N ARG A 253 2.43 3.22 -14.43
CA ARG A 253 1.90 1.87 -14.65
C ARG A 253 0.39 1.83 -14.41
N ALA A 254 -0.32 1.13 -15.29
CA ALA A 254 -1.75 0.96 -15.16
C ALA A 254 -2.15 0.25 -13.86
N ILE A 255 -3.31 0.64 -13.32
CA ILE A 255 -3.94 -0.04 -12.19
C ILE A 255 -4.19 -1.50 -12.58
N ASN A 256 -3.93 -2.43 -11.66
CA ASN A 256 -4.05 -3.88 -11.89
C ASN A 256 -3.12 -4.47 -12.98
N GLN A 257 -2.10 -3.73 -13.42
CA GLN A 257 -1.04 -4.27 -14.26
C GLN A 257 -0.16 -5.25 -13.47
N LEU A 258 -0.37 -6.56 -13.70
CA LEU A 258 0.31 -7.63 -12.95
C LEU A 258 1.77 -7.86 -13.36
N SER A 259 2.26 -7.17 -14.40
CA SER A 259 3.64 -7.29 -14.87
C SER A 259 4.64 -6.44 -14.09
N THR A 260 4.17 -5.53 -13.23
CA THR A 260 5.01 -4.55 -12.53
C THR A 260 4.86 -4.65 -11.01
N THR A 261 5.73 -3.97 -10.28
CA THR A 261 5.87 -4.12 -8.83
C THR A 261 5.58 -2.82 -8.08
N VAL A 262 5.30 -1.76 -8.83
CA VAL A 262 5.27 -0.37 -8.37
C VAL A 262 3.96 0.34 -8.72
N ASN A 263 2.99 -0.35 -9.33
CA ASN A 263 1.65 0.18 -9.69
C ASN A 263 0.62 0.18 -8.54
N TYR A 264 -0.60 0.64 -8.76
CA TYR A 264 -1.70 0.39 -7.81
C TYR A 264 -2.49 -0.86 -8.23
N SER A 265 -3.07 -1.58 -7.28
CA SER A 265 -3.87 -2.77 -7.58
C SER A 265 -4.87 -3.13 -6.50
N SER A 266 -5.99 -3.75 -6.90
CA SER A 266 -7.04 -4.19 -5.99
C SER A 266 -7.63 -5.53 -6.42
N LEU A 267 -8.12 -6.29 -5.43
CA LEU A 267 -8.86 -7.52 -5.66
C LEU A 267 -10.36 -7.30 -5.87
N HIS A 268 -10.86 -6.09 -5.60
CA HIS A 268 -12.25 -5.72 -5.78
C HIS A 268 -12.66 -5.58 -7.26
N GLY A 269 -11.70 -5.67 -8.19
CA GLY A 269 -11.88 -5.66 -9.64
C GLY A 269 -12.15 -4.27 -10.24
N ARG A 270 -11.85 -4.11 -11.53
CA ARG A 270 -12.16 -2.92 -12.37
C ARG A 270 -11.47 -1.61 -11.99
N GLY A 271 -10.59 -1.61 -10.98
CA GLY A 271 -9.94 -0.41 -10.48
C GLY A 271 -9.38 -0.62 -9.08
N ALA A 272 -9.10 0.47 -8.39
CA ALA A 272 -8.60 0.49 -7.01
C ALA A 272 -9.19 1.68 -6.23
N GLN A 273 -9.19 1.57 -4.91
CA GLN A 273 -9.52 2.69 -4.03
C GLN A 273 -8.29 3.51 -3.70
N PHE A 274 -8.49 4.83 -3.62
CA PHE A 274 -7.46 5.81 -3.33
C PHE A 274 -7.95 6.77 -2.26
N VAL A 275 -7.01 7.29 -1.47
CA VAL A 275 -7.19 8.46 -0.61
C VAL A 275 -6.38 9.62 -1.19
N PHE A 276 -6.98 10.79 -1.22
CA PHE A 276 -6.40 12.02 -1.74
C PHE A 276 -5.80 12.84 -0.60
N CYS A 277 -5.01 13.86 -0.94
CA CYS A 277 -4.33 14.72 0.03
C CYS A 277 -5.27 15.56 0.91
N ASP A 278 -6.54 15.66 0.55
CA ASP A 278 -7.62 16.26 1.36
C ASP A 278 -8.35 15.26 2.28
N GLY A 279 -7.95 13.98 2.24
CA GLY A 279 -8.56 12.89 3.01
C GLY A 279 -9.80 12.28 2.37
N SER A 280 -10.24 12.76 1.21
CA SER A 280 -11.34 12.17 0.45
C SER A 280 -10.92 10.81 -0.15
N THR A 281 -11.88 9.90 -0.30
CA THR A 281 -11.63 8.56 -0.85
C THR A 281 -12.40 8.35 -2.14
N HIS A 282 -11.69 7.97 -3.21
CA HIS A 282 -12.28 7.80 -4.53
C HIS A 282 -11.88 6.47 -5.15
N PHE A 283 -12.80 5.90 -5.92
CA PHE A 283 -12.52 4.75 -6.77
C PHE A 283 -12.04 5.24 -8.13
N ILE A 284 -10.86 4.79 -8.56
CA ILE A 284 -10.33 5.06 -9.90
C ILE A 284 -10.37 3.76 -10.70
N SER A 285 -10.98 3.83 -11.89
CA SER A 285 -11.10 2.70 -12.81
C SER A 285 -9.74 2.30 -13.37
N GLU A 286 -9.51 1.01 -13.61
CA GLU A 286 -8.32 0.52 -14.32
C GLU A 286 -8.28 0.94 -15.80
N THR A 287 -9.40 1.49 -16.29
CA THR A 287 -9.52 2.07 -17.63
C THR A 287 -9.21 3.57 -17.67
N VAL A 288 -8.78 4.17 -16.55
CA VAL A 288 -8.29 5.55 -16.54
C VAL A 288 -7.18 5.71 -17.59
N GLU A 289 -7.11 6.88 -18.21
CA GLU A 289 -6.05 7.21 -19.14
C GLU A 289 -4.69 7.11 -18.43
N ASN A 290 -3.81 6.29 -19.00
CA ASN A 290 -2.47 5.97 -18.50
C ASN A 290 -1.63 5.51 -19.70
N ASP A 291 -0.34 5.82 -19.72
CA ASP A 291 0.56 5.32 -20.75
C ASP A 291 0.78 3.82 -20.57
N LYS A 292 0.11 3.03 -21.41
CA LYS A 292 0.14 1.56 -21.33
C LYS A 292 1.43 0.96 -21.86
N LEU A 293 2.33 1.73 -22.49
CA LEU A 293 3.27 1.15 -23.46
C LEU A 293 4.75 1.54 -23.36
N ASP A 294 5.17 2.65 -22.72
CA ASP A 294 6.61 2.94 -22.71
C ASP A 294 7.35 2.30 -21.51
N THR A 295 7.87 1.10 -21.73
CA THR A 295 8.81 0.45 -20.79
C THR A 295 10.25 0.96 -20.92
N SER A 296 10.52 1.92 -21.81
CA SER A 296 11.88 2.16 -22.33
C SER A 296 12.47 3.56 -22.14
N SER A 297 11.75 4.55 -21.62
CA SER A 297 12.36 5.85 -21.33
C SER A 297 12.39 6.20 -19.84
N PRO A 298 13.55 6.02 -19.15
CA PRO A 298 13.81 6.77 -17.93
C PRO A 298 14.10 8.23 -18.33
N SER A 299 13.61 9.21 -17.54
CA SER A 299 13.91 10.66 -17.66
C SER A 299 12.95 11.50 -18.55
N PRO A 300 12.79 12.80 -18.26
CA PRO A 300 11.64 13.44 -17.64
C PRO A 300 10.70 14.04 -18.70
N TYR A 301 9.63 13.33 -19.05
CA TYR A 301 8.55 13.92 -19.85
C TYR A 301 7.48 14.51 -18.95
N PRO A 302 6.77 15.60 -19.32
CA PRO A 302 5.65 16.13 -18.55
C PRO A 302 4.58 15.05 -18.28
N ALA A 303 3.76 15.22 -17.24
CA ALA A 303 2.57 14.38 -17.10
C ALA A 303 1.69 14.55 -18.34
N ASP A 304 1.26 13.44 -18.93
CA ASP A 304 0.50 13.46 -20.19
C ASP A 304 -0.81 12.65 -20.13
N THR A 305 -1.05 11.95 -19.03
CA THR A 305 -2.28 11.19 -18.80
C THR A 305 -2.99 11.59 -17.52
N VAL A 306 -4.31 11.39 -17.46
CA VAL A 306 -5.12 11.71 -16.28
C VAL A 306 -4.56 11.05 -15.01
N PHE A 307 -4.15 9.78 -15.09
CA PHE A 307 -3.63 9.08 -13.91
C PHE A 307 -2.29 9.66 -13.44
N GLU A 308 -1.46 10.11 -14.37
CA GLU A 308 -0.19 10.75 -14.07
C GLU A 308 -0.36 12.12 -13.40
N TYR A 309 -1.33 12.93 -13.85
CA TYR A 309 -1.66 14.20 -13.20
C TYR A 309 -2.12 14.00 -11.77
N LEU A 310 -2.98 13.01 -11.51
CA LEU A 310 -3.44 12.69 -10.16
C LEU A 310 -2.30 12.25 -9.22
N MET A 311 -1.16 11.83 -9.78
CA MET A 311 0.03 11.42 -9.01
C MET A 311 1.00 12.57 -8.79
N ASP A 312 0.88 13.67 -9.52
CA ASP A 312 1.76 14.83 -9.41
C ASP A 312 1.23 15.82 -8.36
N ARG A 313 2.15 16.52 -7.69
CA ARG A 313 1.81 17.60 -6.75
C ARG A 313 1.84 18.99 -7.41
N LYS A 314 2.48 19.13 -8.59
CA LYS A 314 2.74 20.43 -9.25
C LYS A 314 2.52 20.35 -10.76
N ASP A 315 1.27 20.11 -11.16
CA ASP A 315 0.77 20.27 -12.53
C ASP A 315 1.59 19.53 -13.61
N GLY A 316 2.25 18.43 -13.26
CA GLY A 316 3.03 17.62 -14.22
C GLY A 316 4.43 18.16 -14.55
N ILE A 317 4.92 19.19 -13.87
CA ILE A 317 6.25 19.79 -14.11
C ILE A 317 7.30 19.01 -13.30
N SER A 318 8.29 18.43 -13.98
CA SER A 318 9.43 17.78 -13.33
C SER A 318 10.24 18.78 -12.50
N PHE A 319 10.52 18.42 -11.25
CA PHE A 319 11.36 19.19 -10.34
C PHE A 319 12.85 18.89 -10.58
N ASP A 320 13.69 19.92 -10.43
CA ASP A 320 15.07 19.76 -9.98
C ASP A 320 15.12 19.94 -8.45
N MET A 321 15.97 19.16 -7.78
CA MET A 321 16.03 19.07 -6.31
C MET A 321 16.44 20.36 -5.61
N GLU A 322 16.98 21.33 -6.35
CA GLU A 322 17.37 22.64 -5.83
C GLU A 322 16.16 23.47 -5.36
N ASP A 323 14.95 23.18 -5.86
CA ASP A 323 13.72 23.93 -5.51
C ASP A 323 13.08 23.50 -4.17
N ILE A 324 13.54 22.42 -3.54
CA ILE A 324 12.95 21.88 -2.29
C ILE A 324 13.73 22.36 -1.05
N ASN A 325 14.90 22.97 -1.24
CA ASN A 325 15.74 23.43 -0.14
C ASN A 325 15.64 24.96 0.04
N PRO A 326 15.04 25.47 1.12
CA PRO A 326 15.27 26.84 1.55
C PRO A 326 16.67 27.04 2.13
#